data_AF-A0A5B7A1D8-F1
#
_entry.id   AF-A0A5B7A1D8-F1
#
_cell.length_a   1.000
_cell.length_b   1.000
_cell.length_c   1.000
_cell.angle_alpha   90.00
_cell.angle_beta   90.00
_cell.angle_gamma   90.00
#
_symmetry.space_group_name_H-M   'P 1'
#
loop_
_entity.id
_entity.type
_entity.pdbx_description
1 polymer ?
#
loop_
_entity_poly.entity_id
_entity_poly.type
_entity_poly.pdbx_seq_one_letter_code
_entity_poly.pdbx_strand_id
1 'polypeptide(L)'
;MKNMEAKILSYIVLWAMVVFLVSASDPSPLQDFCVAVNDTKLGVFVNGKFCKDPKLATADDFFFTGLNIPRNTSNPIGSVATLVTVDVFPGLNTLGIAF
;
A
#
# COMPACT_ATOMS: atom_id res chain seq x y z
N MET A 1 -20.41 -44.74 3.64
CA MET A 1 -20.33 -43.55 4.51
C MET A 1 -18.89 -43.21 4.88
N LYS A 2 -18.16 -44.03 5.64
CA LYS A 2 -16.75 -43.77 6.06
C LYS A 2 -15.78 -43.38 4.93
N ASN A 3 -15.84 -44.02 3.76
CA ASN A 3 -14.97 -43.70 2.62
C ASN A 3 -15.29 -42.33 1.98
N MET A 4 -16.54 -41.87 2.11
CA MET A 4 -16.97 -40.57 1.60
C MET A 4 -16.54 -39.46 2.54
N GLU A 5 -16.66 -39.68 3.85
CA GLU A 5 -16.16 -38.78 4.91
C GLU A 5 -14.63 -38.59 4.81
N ALA A 6 -13.87 -39.68 4.60
CA ALA A 6 -12.42 -39.62 4.43
C ALA A 6 -12.00 -38.81 3.18
N LYS A 7 -12.74 -38.94 2.07
CA LYS A 7 -12.49 -38.15 0.85
C LYS A 7 -12.78 -36.67 1.07
N ILE A 8 -13.90 -36.35 1.73
CA ILE A 8 -14.27 -34.97 2.07
C ILE A 8 -13.19 -34.35 2.96
N LEU A 9 -12.75 -35.07 3.99
CA LEU A 9 -11.68 -34.61 4.88
C LEU A 9 -10.37 -34.37 4.12
N SER A 10 -10.01 -35.28 3.21
CA SER A 10 -8.83 -35.13 2.35
C SER A 10 -8.89 -33.87 1.46
N TYR A 11 -10.05 -33.59 0.85
CA TYR A 11 -10.23 -32.37 0.04
C TYR A 11 -10.14 -31.08 0.87
N ILE A 12 -10.70 -31.09 2.09
CA ILE A 12 -10.63 -29.94 3.01
C ILE A 12 -9.18 -29.67 3.41
N VAL A 13 -8.41 -30.70 3.74
CA VAL A 13 -6.99 -30.57 4.10
C VAL A 13 -6.17 -30.05 2.92
N LEU A 14 -6.41 -30.55 1.71
CA LEU A 14 -5.75 -30.06 0.49
C LEU A 14 -6.07 -28.58 0.23
N TRP A 15 -7.34 -28.18 0.34
CA TRP A 15 -7.75 -26.79 0.17
C TRP A 15 -7.12 -25.88 1.24
N ALA A 16 -7.15 -26.29 2.50
CA ALA A 16 -6.54 -25.56 3.60
C ALA A 16 -5.03 -25.35 3.39
N MET A 17 -4.33 -26.30 2.76
CA MET A 17 -2.91 -26.16 2.45
C MET A 17 -2.63 -25.12 1.36
N VAL A 18 -3.55 -24.95 0.40
CA VAL A 18 -3.40 -24.02 -0.73
C VAL A 18 -3.63 -22.55 -0.31
N VAL A 19 -4.51 -22.28 0.65
CA VAL A 19 -4.82 -20.89 1.07
C VAL A 19 -3.68 -20.18 1.82
N PHE A 20 -2.70 -20.90 2.37
CA PHE A 20 -1.61 -20.27 3.14
C PHE A 20 -0.43 -19.75 2.31
N LEU A 21 -0.45 -19.91 0.98
CA LEU A 21 0.74 -19.64 0.15
C LEU A 21 0.75 -18.28 -0.54
N VAL A 22 -0.30 -17.47 -0.38
CA VAL A 22 -0.39 -16.17 -1.08
C VAL A 22 0.04 -15.05 -0.14
N SER A 23 1.20 -14.46 -0.43
CA SER A 23 1.58 -13.14 0.10
C SER A 23 1.52 -12.11 -1.03
N ALA A 24 1.03 -10.91 -0.72
CA ALA A 24 1.05 -9.78 -1.62
C ALA A 24 1.64 -8.59 -0.87
N SER A 25 2.52 -7.86 -1.52
CA SER A 25 3.14 -6.65 -1.01
C SER A 25 3.44 -5.74 -2.18
N ASP A 26 3.75 -4.48 -1.88
CA ASP A 26 4.30 -3.58 -2.88
C ASP A 26 5.64 -4.13 -3.41
N PRO A 27 5.99 -3.85 -4.68
CA PRO A 27 7.29 -4.20 -5.24
C PRO A 27 8.43 -3.58 -4.42
N SER A 28 9.53 -4.30 -4.24
CA SER A 28 10.72 -3.76 -3.58
C SER A 28 11.31 -2.57 -4.37
N PRO A 29 11.83 -1.53 -3.70
CA PRO A 29 12.45 -0.41 -4.37
C PRO A 29 13.74 -0.84 -5.09
N LEU A 30 13.98 -0.28 -6.27
CA LEU A 30 15.18 -0.56 -7.08
C LEU A 30 16.33 0.44 -6.84
N GLN A 31 16.09 1.45 -5.99
CA GLN A 31 17.00 2.53 -5.63
C GLN A 31 16.61 3.08 -4.24
N ASP A 32 17.43 3.96 -3.66
CA ASP A 32 17.21 4.50 -2.32
C ASP A 32 15.86 5.21 -2.16
N PHE A 33 15.45 5.98 -3.17
CA PHE A 33 14.18 6.70 -3.17
C PHE A 33 13.66 6.99 -4.58
N CYS A 34 12.35 7.23 -4.69
CA CYS A 34 11.67 7.62 -5.93
C CYS A 34 10.51 8.56 -5.57
N VAL A 35 10.77 9.83 -5.25
CA VAL A 35 9.71 10.78 -4.85
C VAL A 35 8.65 10.89 -5.95
N ALA A 36 7.38 10.63 -5.62
CA ALA A 36 6.31 10.65 -6.61
C ALA A 36 6.12 12.05 -7.23
N VAL A 37 5.84 12.08 -8.54
CA VAL A 37 5.37 13.29 -9.23
C VAL A 37 3.97 13.08 -9.78
N ASN A 38 3.12 14.11 -9.66
CA ASN A 38 1.84 14.18 -10.36
C ASN A 38 2.07 14.80 -11.75
N ASP A 39 2.81 14.10 -12.62
CA ASP A 39 2.99 14.54 -13.99
C ASP A 39 2.00 13.84 -14.93
N THR A 40 0.93 14.54 -15.25
CA THR A 40 -0.09 14.10 -16.22
C THR A 40 0.36 14.32 -17.67
N LYS A 41 1.47 15.01 -17.92
CA LYS A 41 1.90 15.39 -19.27
C LYS A 41 2.47 14.23 -20.07
N LEU A 42 2.96 13.18 -19.39
CA LEU A 42 3.54 12.02 -20.06
C LEU A 42 2.47 11.09 -20.66
N GLY A 43 1.21 11.17 -20.20
CA GLY A 43 0.09 10.36 -20.74
C GLY A 43 0.26 8.84 -20.57
N VAL A 44 1.28 8.40 -19.83
CA VAL A 44 1.59 6.98 -19.58
C VAL A 44 1.17 6.63 -18.17
N PHE A 45 0.52 5.47 -18.01
CA PHE A 45 0.18 4.91 -16.71
C PHE A 45 1.18 3.81 -16.35
N VAL A 46 1.72 3.87 -15.13
CA VAL A 46 2.63 2.87 -14.57
C VAL A 46 2.05 2.32 -13.27
N ASN A 47 2.53 1.16 -12.81
CA ASN A 47 2.21 0.69 -11.46
C ASN A 47 2.91 1.61 -10.44
N GLY A 48 2.14 2.30 -9.59
CA GLY A 48 2.65 3.34 -8.69
C GLY A 48 2.67 4.73 -9.34
N LYS A 49 3.76 5.49 -9.15
CA LYS A 49 3.92 6.86 -9.64
C LYS A 49 5.31 7.06 -10.27
N PHE A 50 5.40 8.00 -11.21
CA PHE A 50 6.69 8.43 -11.74
C PHE A 50 7.55 9.08 -10.67
N CYS A 51 8.86 8.94 -10.81
CA CYS A 51 9.84 9.56 -9.92
C CYS A 51 10.20 10.97 -10.38
N LYS A 52 10.34 11.89 -9.43
CA LYS A 52 11.09 13.14 -9.56
C LYS A 52 12.55 12.82 -9.91
N ASP A 53 13.23 13.74 -10.60
CA ASP A 53 14.69 13.63 -10.76
C ASP A 53 15.34 13.54 -9.37
N PRO A 54 16.10 12.47 -9.06
CA PRO A 54 16.71 12.29 -7.75
C PRO A 54 17.62 13.45 -7.31
N LYS A 55 18.20 14.20 -8.26
CA LYS A 55 19.03 15.38 -7.97
C LYS A 55 18.22 16.57 -7.46
N LEU A 56 16.91 16.56 -7.67
CA LEU A 56 15.98 17.60 -7.23
C LEU A 56 15.26 17.21 -5.93
N ALA A 57 15.54 16.04 -5.38
CA ALA A 57 14.97 15.61 -4.11
C ALA A 57 15.54 16.44 -2.95
N THR A 58 14.68 16.84 -2.02
CA THR A 58 15.04 17.58 -0.81
C THR A 58 14.53 16.84 0.43
N ALA A 59 15.01 17.23 1.61
CA ALA A 59 14.55 16.66 2.88
C ALA A 59 13.03 16.84 3.08
N ASP A 60 12.45 17.92 2.55
CA ASP A 60 11.03 18.22 2.65
C ASP A 60 10.16 17.20 1.88
N ASP A 61 10.71 16.55 0.83
CA ASP A 61 10.01 15.48 0.12
C ASP A 61 9.80 14.23 1.02
N PHE A 62 10.50 14.14 2.15
CA PHE A 62 10.46 13.03 3.12
C PHE A 62 10.01 13.47 4.53
N PHE A 63 9.38 14.65 4.65
CA PHE A 63 8.87 15.15 5.91
C PHE A 63 7.36 15.36 5.85
N PHE A 64 6.62 14.73 6.76
CA PHE A 64 5.18 14.89 6.89
C PHE A 64 4.78 15.25 8.32
N THR A 65 3.87 16.21 8.47
CA THR A 65 3.31 16.63 9.77
C THR A 65 1.80 16.75 9.69
N GLY A 66 1.13 16.81 10.85
CA GLY A 66 -0.32 17.01 10.93
C GLY A 66 -1.10 15.79 11.42
N LEU A 67 -0.49 14.60 11.51
CA LEU A 67 -1.11 13.44 12.18
C LEU A 67 -1.35 13.68 13.67
N ASN A 68 -0.59 14.59 14.28
CA ASN A 68 -0.79 15.04 15.65
C ASN A 68 -1.99 16.00 15.83
N ILE A 69 -2.64 16.42 14.73
CA ILE A 69 -3.74 17.37 14.76
C ILE A 69 -5.07 16.60 14.72
N PRO A 70 -5.90 16.67 15.77
CA PRO A 70 -7.19 16.00 15.77
C PRO A 70 -8.11 16.58 14.69
N ARG A 71 -8.93 15.70 14.08
CA ARG A 71 -9.91 16.06 13.06
C ARG A 71 -11.32 16.04 13.63
N ASN A 72 -12.24 16.71 12.94
CA ASN A 72 -13.63 16.79 13.34
C ASN A 72 -14.31 15.41 13.22
N THR A 73 -14.75 14.87 14.35
CA THR A 73 -15.49 13.60 14.45
C THR A 73 -17.01 13.79 14.55
N SER A 74 -17.52 15.01 14.41
CA SER A 74 -18.95 15.34 14.35
C SER A 74 -19.57 14.89 13.02
N ASN A 75 -19.61 13.57 12.80
CA ASN A 75 -20.30 12.89 11.72
C ASN A 75 -21.02 11.66 12.29
N PRO A 76 -22.00 11.05 11.60
CA PRO A 76 -22.79 9.94 12.13
C PRO A 76 -22.00 8.71 12.58
N ILE A 77 -20.78 8.50 12.06
CA ILE A 77 -19.91 7.37 12.43
C ILE A 77 -19.13 7.70 13.73
N GLY A 78 -18.94 8.98 14.05
CA GLY A 78 -18.21 9.43 15.24
C GLY A 78 -16.69 9.27 15.12
N SER A 79 -16.17 8.99 13.93
CA SER A 79 -14.74 8.79 13.68
C SER A 79 -14.31 9.39 12.35
N VAL A 80 -13.01 9.60 12.18
CA VAL A 80 -12.40 10.09 10.94
C VAL A 80 -10.99 9.56 10.84
N ALA A 81 -10.60 9.07 9.65
CA ALA A 81 -9.24 8.64 9.36
C ALA A 81 -8.51 9.73 8.58
N THR A 82 -7.30 10.07 9.00
CA THR A 82 -6.40 10.92 8.21
C THR A 82 -5.39 10.01 7.52
N LEU A 83 -5.67 9.64 6.27
CA LEU A 83 -4.80 8.76 5.48
C LEU A 83 -3.64 9.56 4.88
N VAL A 84 -2.43 9.04 5.00
CA VAL A 84 -1.19 9.57 4.45
C VAL A 84 -0.62 8.53 3.49
N THR A 85 -1.07 8.63 2.25
CA THR A 85 -0.61 7.79 1.13
C THR A 85 0.40 8.54 0.27
N VAL A 86 0.93 7.90 -0.76
CA VAL A 86 1.84 8.52 -1.75
C VAL A 86 1.27 9.79 -2.41
N ASP A 87 -0.05 9.93 -2.49
CA ASP A 87 -0.69 11.12 -3.06
C ASP A 87 -0.61 12.35 -2.14
N VAL A 88 -0.47 12.12 -0.83
CA VAL A 88 -0.35 13.15 0.21
C VAL A 88 1.11 13.34 0.63
N PHE A 89 1.87 12.26 0.66
CA PHE A 89 3.27 12.23 1.06
C PHE A 89 4.13 11.54 -0.03
N PRO A 90 4.60 12.30 -1.03
CA PRO A 90 5.25 11.75 -2.23
C PRO A 90 6.52 10.93 -1.97
N GLY A 91 7.21 11.18 -0.86
CA GLY A 91 8.40 10.42 -0.45
C GLY A 91 8.14 8.94 -0.15
N LEU A 92 6.87 8.52 0.03
CA LEU A 92 6.52 7.13 0.33
C LEU A 92 6.52 6.20 -0.89
N ASN A 93 6.57 6.75 -2.09
CA ASN A 93 6.48 5.97 -3.31
C ASN A 93 7.57 4.88 -3.35
N THR A 94 7.19 3.65 -3.71
CA THR A 94 8.03 2.44 -3.76
C THR A 94 8.48 1.86 -2.41
N LEU A 95 8.19 2.51 -1.28
CA LEU A 95 8.66 2.05 0.04
C LEU A 95 7.76 1.01 0.72
N GLY A 96 6.56 0.77 0.18
CA GLY A 96 5.62 -0.23 0.72
C GLY A 96 4.99 0.14 2.06
N ILE A 97 4.90 1.43 2.39
CA ILE A 97 4.31 1.93 3.64
C ILE A 97 3.35 3.10 3.37
N ALA A 98 2.36 3.25 4.25
CA ALA A 98 1.42 4.37 4.33
C ALA A 98 1.00 4.56 5.80
N PHE A 99 0.45 5.72 6.15
CA PHE A 99 0.02 6.03 7.52
C PHE A 99 -1.46 6.46 7.59
#